data_AF-L9VV07-F1
#
_entry.id   AF-L9VV07-F1
#
_cell.length_a   1.000
_cell.length_b   1.000
_cell.length_c   1.000
_cell.angle_alpha   90.00
_cell.angle_beta   90.00
_cell.angle_gamma   90.00
#
_symmetry.space_group_name_H-M   'P 1'
#
loop_
_entity.id
_entity.type
_entity.pdbx_description
1 polymer ?
#
loop_
_entity_poly.entity_id
_entity_poly.type
_entity_poly.pdbx_seq_one_letter_code
_entity_poly.pdbx_strand_id
1 'polypeptide(L)'
;MTGLIDTIKLAGTLVLAIPAALAGLEFLLVRGETATGAILLVLAVTLVIVQHRVTLPTDIPGLVAKRVAGSVVSDSDAEQDEPQEVPSETRDDRS
;
A
#
# COMPACT_ATOMS: atom_id res chain seq x y z
N MET A 1 -14.24 -15.58 -6.89
CA MET A 1 -14.53 -14.28 -7.55
C MET A 1 -13.35 -13.37 -7.30
N THR A 2 -12.57 -13.12 -8.35
CA THR A 2 -11.37 -12.27 -8.34
C THR A 2 -11.78 -10.85 -7.95
N GLY A 3 -11.42 -10.43 -6.75
CA GLY A 3 -11.83 -9.13 -6.20
C GLY A 3 -11.00 -7.99 -6.78
N LEU A 4 -11.52 -6.76 -6.66
CA LEU A 4 -10.85 -5.50 -7.00
C LEU A 4 -9.39 -5.42 -6.49
N ILE A 5 -9.11 -6.10 -5.38
CA ILE A 5 -7.78 -6.20 -4.76
C ILE A 5 -6.76 -6.87 -5.68
N ASP A 6 -7.13 -7.92 -6.43
CA ASP A 6 -6.22 -8.57 -7.39
C ASP A 6 -5.91 -7.65 -8.57
N THR A 7 -6.89 -6.87 -9.01
CA THR A 7 -6.71 -5.87 -10.08
C THR A 7 -5.77 -4.75 -9.64
N ILE A 8 -5.90 -4.28 -8.40
CA ILE A 8 -5.02 -3.25 -7.82
C ILE A 8 -3.59 -3.79 -7.65
N LYS A 9 -3.43 -5.05 -7.24
CA LYS A 9 -2.11 -5.70 -7.16
C LYS A 9 -1.44 -5.76 -8.53
N LEU A 10 -2.16 -6.20 -9.57
CA LEU A 10 -1.64 -6.20 -10.94
C LEU A 10 -1.29 -4.80 -11.44
N ALA A 11 -2.15 -3.81 -11.20
CA ALA A 11 -1.91 -2.43 -11.59
C ALA A 11 -0.63 -1.86 -10.94
N GLY A 12 -0.37 -2.17 -9.67
CA GLY A 12 0.84 -1.75 -8.97
C GLY A 12 2.13 -2.33 -9.59
N THR A 13 2.13 -3.61 -9.97
CA THR A 13 3.29 -4.23 -10.62
C THR A 13 3.56 -3.65 -12.01
N LEU A 14 2.52 -3.31 -12.75
CA LEU A 14 2.63 -2.74 -14.09
C LEU A 14 3.34 -1.37 -14.11
N VAL A 15 3.24 -0.58 -13.04
CA VAL A 15 3.95 0.71 -12.93
C VAL A 15 5.46 0.56 -13.06
N LEU A 16 6.03 -0.56 -12.59
CA LEU A 16 7.46 -0.87 -12.73
C LEU A 16 7.77 -1.70 -13.97
N ALA A 17 6.88 -2.63 -14.32
CA ALA A 17 7.11 -3.55 -15.43
C ALA A 17 7.01 -2.87 -16.81
N ILE A 18 6.08 -1.92 -16.98
CA ILE A 18 5.87 -1.20 -18.25
C ILE A 18 7.13 -0.43 -18.69
N PRO A 19 7.75 0.43 -17.86
CA PRO A 19 8.96 1.14 -18.29
C PRO A 19 10.12 0.20 -18.64
N ALA A 20 10.30 -0.89 -17.89
CA ALA A 20 11.32 -1.90 -18.21
C ALA A 20 11.02 -2.65 -19.52
N ALA A 21 9.74 -3.00 -19.76
CA ALA A 21 9.32 -3.66 -20.99
C ALA A 21 9.47 -2.75 -22.21
N LEU A 22 9.11 -1.48 -22.08
CA LEU A 22 9.28 -0.48 -23.14
C LEU A 22 10.77 -0.26 -23.46
N ALA A 23 11.63 -0.14 -22.45
CA ALA A 23 13.08 -0.05 -22.65
C ALA A 23 13.64 -1.31 -23.35
N GLY A 24 13.21 -2.50 -22.93
CA GLY A 24 13.62 -3.75 -23.57
C GLY A 24 13.17 -3.85 -25.03
N LEU A 25 11.92 -3.49 -25.33
CA LEU A 25 11.39 -3.46 -26.69
C LEU A 25 12.10 -2.41 -27.55
N GLU A 26 12.43 -1.24 -27.01
CA GLU A 26 13.17 -0.20 -27.74
C GLU A 26 14.58 -0.69 -28.09
N PHE A 27 15.31 -1.27 -27.14
CA PHE A 27 16.64 -1.83 -27.43
C PHE A 27 16.60 -2.99 -28.42
N LEU A 28 15.58 -3.85 -28.32
CA LEU A 28 15.42 -5.02 -29.18
C LEU A 28 14.99 -4.66 -30.60
N LEU A 29 14.03 -3.74 -30.75
CA LEU A 29 13.36 -3.44 -32.03
C LEU A 29 13.88 -2.17 -32.71
N VAL A 30 14.31 -1.16 -31.96
CA VAL A 30 14.73 0.15 -32.50
C VAL A 30 16.25 0.21 -32.67
N ARG A 31 17.01 -0.26 -31.68
CA ARG A 31 18.49 -0.28 -31.74
C ARG A 31 19.06 -1.55 -32.37
N GLY A 32 18.26 -2.60 -32.53
CA GLY A 32 18.71 -3.90 -33.06
C GLY A 32 19.65 -4.65 -32.10
N GLU A 33 19.75 -4.20 -30.86
CA GLU A 33 20.67 -4.76 -29.87
C GLU A 33 19.96 -5.84 -29.05
N THR A 34 19.86 -7.02 -29.68
CA THR A 34 19.02 -8.12 -29.23
C THR A 34 19.41 -8.67 -27.86
N ALA A 35 20.71 -8.72 -27.56
CA ALA A 35 21.20 -9.17 -26.26
C ALA A 35 20.70 -8.26 -25.12
N THR A 36 20.92 -6.95 -25.24
CA THR A 36 20.52 -5.95 -24.24
C THR A 36 19.00 -5.92 -24.08
N GLY A 37 18.25 -5.89 -25.18
CA GLY A 37 16.78 -5.91 -25.15
C GLY A 37 16.19 -7.19 -24.54
N ALA A 38 16.75 -8.36 -24.88
CA ALA A 38 16.31 -9.64 -24.31
C ALA A 38 16.58 -9.73 -22.80
N ILE A 39 17.75 -9.27 -22.34
CA ILE A 39 18.07 -9.22 -20.91
C ILE A 39 17.05 -8.35 -20.17
N LEU A 40 16.74 -7.16 -20.69
CA LEU A 40 15.77 -6.25 -20.08
C LEU A 40 14.36 -6.86 -20.04
N LEU A 41 13.92 -7.55 -21.10
CA LEU A 41 12.62 -8.23 -21.12
C LEU A 41 12.55 -9.38 -20.11
N VAL A 42 13.60 -10.22 -20.03
CA VAL A 42 13.69 -11.29 -19.03
C VAL A 42 13.66 -10.70 -17.61
N LEU A 43 14.38 -9.60 -17.38
CA LEU A 43 14.41 -8.91 -16.10
C LEU A 43 13.03 -8.34 -15.75
N ALA A 44 12.34 -7.73 -16.71
CA ALA A 44 10.96 -7.23 -16.53
C ALA A 44 9.99 -8.35 -16.14
N VAL A 45 10.01 -9.48 -16.86
CA VAL A 45 9.17 -10.65 -16.54
C VAL A 45 9.54 -11.23 -15.17
N THR A 46 10.83 -11.30 -14.85
CA THR A 46 11.32 -11.79 -13.55
C THR A 46 10.83 -10.90 -12.42
N LEU A 47 10.88 -9.57 -12.57
CA LEU A 47 10.35 -8.62 -11.57
C LEU A 47 8.86 -8.84 -11.31
N VAL A 48 8.07 -9.12 -12.36
CA VAL A 48 6.64 -9.43 -12.24
C VAL A 48 6.42 -10.74 -11.48
N ILE A 49 7.15 -11.80 -11.82
CA ILE A 49 7.02 -13.11 -11.18
C ILE A 49 7.47 -13.07 -9.71
N VAL A 50 8.60 -12.39 -9.44
CA VAL A 50 9.12 -12.21 -8.08
C VAL A 50 8.13 -11.45 -7.22
N GLN A 51 7.52 -10.36 -7.74
CA GLN A 51 6.47 -9.65 -7.01
C GLN A 51 5.26 -10.52 -6.67
N HIS A 52 4.86 -11.39 -7.59
CA HIS A 52 3.71 -12.26 -7.39
C HIS A 52 3.99 -13.40 -6.39
N ARG A 53 5.26 -13.75 -6.13
CA ARG A 53 5.65 -14.90 -5.29
C ARG A 53 6.30 -14.52 -3.96
N VAL A 54 6.92 -13.35 -3.89
CA VAL A 54 7.58 -12.82 -2.69
C VAL A 54 6.88 -11.50 -2.41
N THR A 55 6.02 -11.47 -1.39
CA THR A 55 5.35 -10.26 -0.87
C THR A 55 6.34 -9.10 -0.77
N LEU A 56 6.23 -8.11 -1.64
CA LEU A 56 7.07 -6.92 -1.59
C LEU A 56 6.64 -6.04 -0.42
N PRO A 57 7.56 -5.24 0.16
CA PRO A 57 7.23 -4.24 1.19
C PRO A 57 6.13 -3.26 0.77
N THR A 58 5.82 -3.17 -0.53
CA THR A 58 4.71 -2.42 -1.13
C THR A 58 3.32 -2.95 -0.75
N ASP A 59 3.19 -4.08 -0.06
CA ASP A 59 1.91 -4.48 0.58
C ASP A 59 1.66 -3.75 1.91
N ILE A 60 2.69 -3.10 2.48
CA ILE A 60 2.63 -2.34 3.75
C ILE A 60 2.09 -0.89 3.64
N PRO A 61 2.18 -0.13 2.52
CA PRO A 61 1.68 1.24 2.42
C PRO A 61 0.20 1.37 2.79
N GLY A 62 -0.64 0.39 2.46
CA GLY A 62 -2.06 0.41 2.84
C GLY A 62 -2.28 0.35 4.35
N LEU A 63 -1.42 -0.38 5.08
CA LEU A 63 -1.46 -0.44 6.55
C LEU A 63 -0.93 0.85 7.19
N VAL A 64 0.10 1.46 6.60
CA VAL A 64 0.64 2.75 7.06
C VAL A 64 -0.36 3.88 6.78
N ALA A 65 -0.98 3.91 5.61
CA ALA A 65 -2.03 4.88 5.28
C ALA A 65 -3.21 4.79 6.26
N LYS A 66 -3.64 3.57 6.62
CA LYS A 66 -4.71 3.38 7.60
C LYS A 66 -4.29 3.78 9.02
N ARG A 67 -3.03 3.59 9.41
CA ARG A 67 -2.50 4.01 10.72
C ARG A 67 -2.33 5.53 10.83
N VAL A 68 -1.90 6.19 9.75
CA VAL A 68 -1.80 7.67 9.69
C VAL A 68 -3.19 8.31 9.63
N ALA A 69 -4.11 7.76 8.84
CA ALA A 69 -5.51 8.23 8.83
C ALA A 69 -6.19 7.98 10.18
N GLY A 70 -5.95 6.82 10.80
CA GLY A 70 -6.48 6.48 12.12
C GLY A 70 -5.89 7.34 13.25
N SER A 71 -4.60 7.72 13.18
CA SER A 71 -4.01 8.63 14.17
C SER A 71 -4.52 10.06 14.01
N VAL A 72 -4.69 10.56 12.78
CA VAL A 72 -5.25 11.90 12.54
C VAL A 72 -6.72 11.99 13.00
N VAL A 73 -7.51 10.93 12.82
CA VAL A 73 -8.88 10.86 13.35
C VAL A 73 -8.89 10.71 14.87
N SER A 74 -8.00 9.90 15.45
CA SER A 74 -7.90 9.74 16.91
C SER A 74 -7.45 11.02 17.61
N ASP A 75 -6.56 11.80 16.98
CA ASP A 75 -6.16 13.13 17.48
C ASP A 75 -7.31 14.16 17.37
N SER A 76 -8.27 13.95 16.45
CA SER A 76 -9.46 14.81 16.33
C SER A 76 -10.58 14.45 17.33
N ASP A 77 -10.67 13.18 17.76
CA ASP A 77 -11.66 12.70 18.75
C ASP A 77 -11.13 12.75 20.21
N ALA A 78 -9.83 13.01 20.42
CA ALA A 78 -9.23 13.08 21.77
C ALA A 78 -9.51 14.38 22.54
N GLU A 79 -10.28 15.32 21.98
CA GLU A 79 -10.65 16.58 22.65
C GLU A 79 -12.11 16.61 23.14
N GLN A 80 -12.85 15.49 23.08
CA GLN A 80 -14.23 15.40 23.57
C GLN A 80 -14.47 14.14 24.40
N ASP A 81 -13.66 13.94 25.44
CA ASP A 81 -14.12 13.17 26.59
C ASP A 81 -13.86 14.05 27.82
N GLU A 82 -14.75 15.04 27.99
CA GLU A 82 -14.99 15.63 29.30
C GLU A 82 -15.44 14.49 30.21
N PRO A 83 -14.67 14.08 31.23
CA PRO A 83 -15.22 13.24 32.26
C PRO A 83 -16.26 14.09 32.97
N GLN A 84 -17.53 13.82 32.66
CA GLN A 84 -18.67 14.35 33.37
C GLN A 84 -18.43 14.20 34.87
N GLU A 85 -18.18 15.30 35.56
CA GLU A 85 -18.42 15.41 37.00
C GLU A 85 -19.93 15.37 37.22
N VAL A 86 -20.50 14.15 37.22
CA VAL A 86 -21.84 13.90 37.73
C VAL A 86 -21.81 13.83 39.27
N PRO A 87 -22.86 14.31 39.93
CA PRO A 87 -22.78 15.12 41.15
C PRO A 87 -22.59 14.29 42.40
N SER A 88 -21.64 14.66 43.26
CA SER A 88 -21.53 14.11 44.61
C SER A 88 -22.47 14.85 45.57
N GLU A 89 -23.78 14.62 45.43
CA GLU A 89 -24.75 14.90 46.50
C GLU A 89 -24.60 13.81 47.58
N THR A 90 -23.63 13.97 48.48
CA THR A 90 -23.59 13.20 49.74
C THR A 90 -24.49 13.91 50.74
N ARG A 91 -25.77 13.54 50.71
CA ARG A 91 -26.70 13.78 51.80
C ARG A 91 -27.27 12.42 52.19
N ASP A 92 -26.61 11.77 53.14
CA ASP A 92 -27.21 10.63 53.83
C ASP A 92 -27.05 10.81 55.34
N ASP A 93 -28.23 10.87 55.95
CA ASP A 93 -28.56 11.07 57.35
C ASP A 93 -28.51 9.70 58.03
N ARG A 94 -27.55 9.48 58.95
CA ARG A 94 -27.66 8.39 59.93
C ARG A 94 -26.74 8.57 61.14
N SER A 95 -27.39 8.40 62.30
CA SER A 95 -26.93 8.19 63.69
C SER A 95 -26.51 9.41 64.51
#